data_AF-A0A2E9NN65-F1
#
_entry.id   AF-A0A2E9NN65-F1
#
_cell.length_a   1.000
_cell.length_b   1.000
_cell.length_c   1.000
_cell.angle_alpha   90.00
_cell.angle_beta   90.00
_cell.angle_gamma   90.00
#
_symmetry.space_group_name_H-M   'P 1'
#
loop_
_entity.id
_entity.type
_entity.pdbx_description
1 polymer ?
#
loop_
_entity_poly.entity_id
_entity_poly.type
_entity_poly.pdbx_seq_one_letter_code
_entity_poly.pdbx_strand_id
1 'polypeptide(L)'
;MHRVSTFVIVIAIAILVLSGGCAAPAPEPVVPEAAGGEADVTAIDQWSYDLGVIGAFSEVVELGAKRLALSAAVDPEYMARLRPEAERIAERHNVFLYHETDFLVTDLFPAALTEGKEVLLIYRDPVKAEYDAIKADRDALIADGRYADDPRADIARRFGRLLSYSEEEIERLIAP
;
A
#
# COMPACT_ATOMS: atom_id res chain seq x y z
N MET A 1 2.44 36.62 35.65
CA MET A 1 3.48 37.22 36.51
C MET A 1 4.14 36.10 37.31
N HIS A 2 5.46 35.93 37.18
CA HIS A 2 6.40 35.32 38.15
C HIS A 2 6.08 33.89 38.66
N ARG A 3 6.92 32.86 38.57
CA ARG A 3 8.39 32.77 38.58
C ARG A 3 8.84 31.36 38.18
N VAL A 4 9.96 31.32 37.46
CA VAL A 4 10.85 30.15 37.28
C VAL A 4 11.52 29.80 38.63
N SER A 5 11.71 28.52 38.94
CA SER A 5 12.85 28.07 39.77
C SER A 5 13.17 26.58 39.60
N THR A 6 14.22 26.37 38.81
CA THR A 6 15.18 25.26 38.82
C THR A 6 15.78 25.04 40.21
N PHE A 7 15.94 23.78 40.66
CA PHE A 7 17.01 23.28 41.57
C PHE A 7 16.82 21.75 41.69
N VAL A 8 17.56 20.89 40.96
CA VAL A 8 18.92 20.35 41.21
C VAL A 8 19.07 19.55 42.52
N ILE A 9 19.07 18.22 42.33
CA ILE A 9 19.95 17.16 42.88
C ILE A 9 20.20 17.13 44.41
N VAL A 10 19.81 16.00 45.05
CA VAL A 10 20.65 15.31 46.04
C VAL A 10 20.44 13.79 45.91
N ILE A 11 21.50 13.10 45.48
CA ILE A 11 21.66 11.63 45.49
C ILE A 11 21.96 11.21 46.93
N ALA A 12 21.19 10.29 47.49
CA ALA A 12 21.47 9.66 48.78
C ALA A 12 22.01 8.24 48.57
N ILE A 13 23.32 8.09 48.74
CA ILE A 13 24.00 6.79 48.85
C ILE A 13 23.87 6.33 50.30
N ALA A 14 23.19 5.21 50.53
CA ALA A 14 23.17 4.52 51.82
C ALA A 14 24.02 3.24 51.70
N ILE A 15 25.23 3.30 52.27
CA ILE A 15 26.05 2.11 52.54
C ILE A 15 25.64 1.60 53.93
N LEU A 16 25.06 0.40 53.98
CA LEU A 16 24.84 -0.33 55.23
C LEU A 16 25.56 -1.69 55.13
N VAL A 17 26.65 -1.83 55.89
CA VAL A 17 27.35 -3.10 56.12
C VAL A 17 26.87 -3.67 57.44
N LEU A 18 26.21 -4.83 57.42
CA LEU A 18 25.94 -5.64 58.61
C LEU A 18 26.09 -7.15 58.30
N SER A 19 27.14 -7.71 58.90
CA SER A 19 27.24 -9.04 59.54
C SER A 19 26.58 -10.28 58.90
N GLY A 20 27.43 -11.19 58.42
CA GLY A 20 27.53 -12.57 58.93
C GLY A 20 26.29 -13.47 58.89
N GLY A 21 26.11 -14.17 57.77
CA GLY A 21 25.29 -15.38 57.68
C GLY A 21 25.69 -16.18 56.44
N CYS A 22 26.23 -17.39 56.63
CA CYS A 22 26.38 -18.37 55.54
C CYS A 22 25.00 -18.91 55.18
N ALA A 23 24.29 -18.20 54.30
CA ALA A 23 23.17 -18.75 53.55
C ALA A 23 23.63 -18.94 52.10
N ALA A 24 23.41 -20.13 51.54
CA ALA A 24 23.63 -20.35 50.12
C ALA A 24 22.77 -19.35 49.32
N PRO A 25 23.29 -18.77 48.22
CA PRO A 25 22.52 -17.83 47.42
C PRO A 25 21.24 -18.51 46.92
N ALA A 26 20.11 -17.81 47.01
CA ALA A 26 18.87 -18.27 46.41
C ALA A 26 19.07 -18.50 44.90
N PRO A 27 18.46 -19.53 44.30
CA PRO A 27 18.54 -19.71 42.85
C PRO A 27 18.04 -18.45 42.16
N GLU A 28 18.83 -17.92 41.24
CA GLU A 28 18.43 -16.75 40.46
C GLU A 28 17.10 -17.04 39.74
N PRO A 29 16.19 -16.06 39.66
CA PRO A 29 14.96 -16.24 38.91
C PRO A 29 15.33 -16.52 37.46
N VAL A 30 14.95 -17.71 36.99
CA VAL A 30 15.06 -18.08 35.57
C VAL A 30 14.14 -17.14 34.81
N VAL A 31 14.73 -16.10 34.21
CA VAL A 31 14.04 -15.27 33.23
C VAL A 31 13.74 -16.19 32.05
N PRO A 32 12.48 -16.41 31.66
CA PRO A 32 12.19 -17.20 30.49
C PRO A 32 12.83 -16.50 29.31
N GLU A 33 13.81 -17.16 28.70
CA GLU A 33 14.42 -16.76 27.45
C GLU A 33 13.26 -16.61 26.46
N ALA A 34 12.98 -15.36 26.08
CA ALA A 34 11.99 -15.09 25.05
C ALA A 34 12.42 -15.91 23.84
N ALA A 35 11.53 -16.77 23.36
CA ALA A 35 11.71 -17.53 22.13
C ALA A 35 11.73 -16.54 20.95
N GLY A 36 12.83 -15.83 20.79
CA GLY A 36 13.15 -15.03 19.63
C GLY A 36 13.67 -15.98 18.58
N GLY A 37 12.77 -16.49 17.73
CA GLY A 37 13.23 -16.94 16.42
C GLY A 37 13.92 -15.75 15.76
N GLU A 38 15.18 -15.92 15.33
CA GLU A 38 15.87 -14.91 14.54
C GLU A 38 14.99 -14.58 13.34
N ALA A 39 14.47 -13.35 13.29
CA ALA A 39 13.77 -12.87 12.11
C ALA A 39 14.73 -12.96 10.93
N ASP A 40 14.33 -13.60 9.85
CA ASP A 40 15.12 -13.64 8.62
C ASP A 40 15.27 -12.22 8.09
N VAL A 41 16.43 -11.62 8.36
CA VAL A 41 16.79 -10.25 7.95
C VAL A 41 16.86 -10.08 6.43
N THR A 42 16.73 -11.17 5.66
CA THR A 42 16.67 -11.14 4.20
C THR A 42 15.24 -11.20 3.64
N ALA A 43 14.24 -11.49 4.47
CA ALA A 43 12.84 -11.49 4.06
C ALA A 43 12.34 -10.06 3.84
N ILE A 44 11.83 -9.78 2.63
CA ILE A 44 11.18 -8.50 2.32
C ILE A 44 9.80 -8.50 2.98
N ASP A 45 9.52 -7.50 3.81
CA ASP A 45 8.19 -7.33 4.37
C ASP A 45 7.22 -6.77 3.32
N GLN A 46 6.07 -7.43 3.16
CA GLN A 46 5.08 -7.08 2.13
C GLN A 46 4.56 -5.65 2.30
N TRP A 47 4.44 -5.19 3.54
CA TRP A 47 3.96 -3.85 3.88
C TRP A 47 4.87 -2.75 3.31
N SER A 48 6.16 -2.82 3.58
CA SER A 48 7.13 -1.86 3.05
C SER A 48 7.29 -2.01 1.54
N TYR A 49 7.17 -3.22 1.00
CA TYR A 49 7.16 -3.44 -0.45
C TYR A 49 5.98 -2.69 -1.11
N ASP A 50 4.75 -2.87 -0.63
CA ASP A 50 3.56 -2.26 -1.22
C ASP A 50 3.58 -0.73 -1.10
N LEU A 51 3.96 -0.20 0.06
CA LEU A 51 4.12 1.25 0.24
C LEU A 51 5.25 1.81 -0.62
N GLY A 52 6.34 1.07 -0.79
CA GLY A 52 7.43 1.43 -1.70
C GLY A 52 6.98 1.48 -3.16
N VAL A 53 6.20 0.50 -3.60
CA VAL A 53 5.59 0.47 -4.95
C VAL A 53 4.64 1.65 -5.14
N ILE A 54 3.80 1.97 -4.17
CA ILE A 54 2.91 3.13 -4.22
C ILE A 54 3.72 4.44 -4.29
N GLY A 55 4.81 4.56 -3.53
CA GLY A 55 5.71 5.72 -3.60
C GLY A 55 6.33 5.90 -4.98
N ALA A 56 6.92 4.83 -5.52
CA ALA A 56 7.50 4.85 -6.86
C ALA A 56 6.46 5.20 -7.92
N PHE A 57 5.26 4.62 -7.85
CA PHE A 57 4.20 4.95 -8.81
C PHE A 57 3.64 6.37 -8.65
N SER A 58 3.63 6.90 -7.43
CA SER A 58 3.25 8.29 -7.17
C SER A 58 4.22 9.27 -7.84
N GLU A 59 5.53 9.04 -7.72
CA GLU A 59 6.56 9.86 -8.36
C GLU A 59 6.45 9.83 -9.89
N VAL A 60 6.32 8.65 -10.50
CA VAL A 60 6.23 8.56 -11.97
C VAL A 60 4.95 9.18 -12.53
N VAL A 61 3.85 9.21 -11.75
CA VAL A 61 2.61 9.91 -12.11
C VAL A 61 2.77 11.43 -11.93
N GLU A 62 3.41 11.87 -10.84
CA GLU A 62 3.75 13.27 -10.59
C GLU A 62 4.62 13.86 -11.72
N LEU A 63 5.60 13.10 -12.20
CA LEU A 63 6.48 13.50 -13.30
C LEU A 63 5.83 13.34 -14.69
N GLY A 64 4.63 12.75 -14.76
CA GLY A 64 3.87 12.59 -16.01
C GLY A 64 4.37 11.46 -16.91
N ALA A 65 5.27 10.60 -16.41
CA ALA A 65 5.71 9.41 -17.13
C ALA A 65 4.60 8.34 -17.19
N LYS A 66 3.72 8.30 -16.19
CA LYS A 66 2.44 7.60 -16.23
C LYS A 66 1.29 8.57 -16.09
N ARG A 67 0.21 8.31 -16.81
CA ARG A 67 -1.06 9.04 -16.65
C ARG A 67 -1.86 8.49 -15.46
N LEU A 68 -1.95 7.16 -15.37
CA LEU A 68 -2.60 6.41 -14.29
C LEU A 68 -1.67 5.27 -13.85
N ALA A 69 -1.62 4.99 -12.55
CA ALA A 69 -1.00 3.80 -12.00
C ALA A 69 -1.95 3.09 -11.03
N LEU A 70 -1.66 1.81 -10.75
CA LEU A 70 -2.45 0.95 -9.87
C LEU A 70 -1.57 0.47 -8.71
N SER A 71 -2.12 0.39 -7.51
CA SER A 71 -1.51 -0.42 -6.45
C SER A 71 -1.65 -1.92 -6.75
N ALA A 72 -1.06 -2.76 -5.90
CA ALA A 72 -1.42 -4.16 -5.85
C ALA A 72 -2.92 -4.33 -5.54
N ALA A 73 -3.52 -5.40 -6.10
CA ALA A 73 -4.86 -5.84 -5.75
C ALA A 73 -4.80 -6.63 -4.44
N VAL A 74 -5.39 -6.08 -3.38
CA VAL A 74 -5.29 -6.62 -2.01
C VAL A 74 -6.68 -6.85 -1.42
N ASP A 75 -6.80 -7.65 -0.37
CA ASP A 75 -8.09 -7.81 0.30
C ASP A 75 -8.52 -6.54 1.05
N PRO A 76 -9.83 -6.36 1.32
CA PRO A 76 -10.35 -5.17 1.97
C PRO A 76 -9.78 -4.88 3.36
N GLU A 77 -9.44 -5.92 4.13
CA GLU A 77 -8.88 -5.75 5.48
C GLU A 77 -7.48 -5.14 5.40
N TYR A 78 -6.64 -5.65 4.51
CA TYR A 78 -5.32 -5.09 4.24
C TYR A 78 -5.42 -3.68 3.63
N MET A 79 -6.33 -3.45 2.68
CA MET A 79 -6.56 -2.14 2.07
C MET A 79 -6.93 -1.08 3.12
N ALA A 80 -7.81 -1.41 4.06
CA ALA A 80 -8.23 -0.50 5.13
C ALA A 80 -7.05 -0.02 6.00
N ARG A 81 -6.03 -0.87 6.17
CA ARG A 81 -4.79 -0.53 6.87
C ARG A 81 -3.83 0.25 5.98
N LEU A 82 -3.66 -0.16 4.73
CA LEU A 82 -2.70 0.41 3.77
C LEU A 82 -3.06 1.84 3.36
N ARG A 83 -4.35 2.11 3.11
CA ARG A 83 -4.83 3.35 2.49
C ARG A 83 -4.41 4.63 3.25
N PRO A 84 -4.53 4.74 4.58
CA PRO A 84 -4.08 5.94 5.31
C PRO A 84 -2.59 6.26 5.12
N GLU A 85 -1.73 5.25 4.99
CA GLU A 85 -0.30 5.47 4.71
C GLU A 85 -0.05 5.82 3.25
N ALA A 86 -0.78 5.18 2.32
CA ALA A 86 -0.75 5.52 0.90
C ALA A 86 -1.17 6.97 0.65
N GLU A 87 -2.21 7.46 1.35
CA GLU A 87 -2.66 8.86 1.27
C GLU A 87 -1.54 9.84 1.66
N ARG A 88 -0.78 9.56 2.72
CA ARG A 88 0.39 10.38 3.11
C ARG A 88 1.52 10.34 2.08
N ILE A 89 1.67 9.24 1.36
CA ILE A 89 2.63 9.15 0.24
C ILE A 89 2.14 10.02 -0.91
N ALA A 90 0.88 9.89 -1.30
CA ALA A 90 0.28 10.63 -2.40
C ALA A 90 0.34 12.15 -2.19
N GLU A 91 0.10 12.62 -0.95
CA GLU A 91 0.24 14.03 -0.58
C GLU A 91 1.66 14.58 -0.84
N ARG A 92 2.71 13.79 -0.58
CA ARG A 92 4.10 14.21 -0.83
C ARG A 92 4.44 14.33 -2.31
N HIS A 93 3.72 13.60 -3.16
CA HIS A 93 3.93 13.54 -4.61
C HIS A 93 2.88 14.32 -5.41
N ASN A 94 2.03 15.12 -4.76
CA ASN A 94 1.00 15.92 -5.44
C ASN A 94 0.11 15.09 -6.40
N VAL A 95 -0.22 13.86 -6.01
CA VAL A 95 -1.12 12.96 -6.74
C VAL A 95 -2.36 12.65 -5.91
N PHE A 96 -3.42 12.21 -6.58
CA PHE A 96 -4.65 11.75 -5.95
C PHE A 96 -4.70 10.23 -5.89
N LEU A 97 -5.39 9.73 -4.88
CA LEU A 97 -5.76 8.33 -4.76
C LEU A 97 -7.27 8.17 -4.88
N TYR A 98 -7.69 7.15 -5.62
CA TYR A 98 -9.07 6.68 -5.60
C TYR A 98 -9.11 5.21 -5.19
N HIS A 99 -9.93 4.91 -4.19
CA HIS A 99 -10.15 3.56 -3.70
C HIS A 99 -11.17 2.85 -4.60
N GLU A 100 -10.66 1.95 -5.43
CA GLU A 100 -11.46 1.18 -6.38
C GLU A 100 -11.86 -0.17 -5.77
N THR A 101 -13.17 -0.36 -5.62
CA THR A 101 -13.80 -1.58 -5.09
C THR A 101 -14.56 -2.37 -6.15
N ASP A 102 -14.77 -1.78 -7.34
CA ASP A 102 -15.42 -2.42 -8.49
C ASP A 102 -14.50 -2.27 -9.71
N PHE A 103 -13.43 -3.07 -9.73
CA PHE A 103 -12.35 -2.88 -10.69
C PHE A 103 -12.83 -3.08 -12.15
N LEU A 104 -12.25 -2.29 -13.07
CA LEU A 104 -12.46 -2.41 -14.51
C LEU A 104 -11.83 -3.71 -15.05
N VAL A 105 -12.56 -4.82 -14.92
CA VAL A 105 -12.20 -6.11 -15.50
C VAL A 105 -12.20 -6.02 -17.02
N THR A 106 -11.08 -6.38 -17.63
CA THR A 106 -10.81 -6.37 -19.08
C THR A 106 -9.86 -7.50 -19.43
N ASP A 107 -9.52 -7.66 -20.70
CA ASP A 107 -8.50 -8.65 -21.11
C ASP A 107 -7.09 -8.31 -20.60
N LEU A 108 -6.82 -7.04 -20.23
CA LEU A 108 -5.58 -6.66 -19.55
C LEU A 108 -5.54 -7.15 -18.08
N PHE A 109 -6.70 -7.21 -17.44
CA PHE A 109 -6.84 -7.53 -16.01
C PHE A 109 -8.05 -8.45 -15.83
N PRO A 110 -7.87 -9.77 -15.98
CA PRO A 110 -8.95 -10.72 -15.84
C PRO A 110 -9.51 -10.76 -14.41
N ALA A 111 -10.76 -11.18 -14.28
CA ALA A 111 -11.48 -11.24 -13.00
C ALA A 111 -10.69 -12.02 -11.92
N ALA A 112 -9.98 -13.08 -12.29
CA ALA A 112 -9.19 -13.89 -11.36
C ALA A 112 -8.11 -13.10 -10.57
N LEU A 113 -7.67 -11.94 -11.09
CA LEU A 113 -6.69 -11.08 -10.41
C LEU A 113 -7.33 -10.04 -9.48
N THR A 114 -8.64 -9.80 -9.62
CA THR A 114 -9.32 -8.65 -9.02
C THR A 114 -10.57 -9.04 -8.22
N GLU A 115 -11.03 -10.28 -8.32
CA GLU A 115 -12.19 -10.79 -7.59
C GLU A 115 -11.96 -10.75 -6.08
N GLY A 116 -12.84 -10.04 -5.36
CA GLY A 116 -12.74 -9.85 -3.92
C GLY A 116 -11.52 -9.01 -3.48
N LYS A 117 -10.90 -8.29 -4.43
CA LYS A 117 -9.75 -7.42 -4.18
C LYS A 117 -10.11 -5.96 -4.43
N GLU A 118 -9.38 -5.09 -3.76
CA GLU A 118 -9.47 -3.64 -3.87
C GLU A 118 -8.13 -3.10 -4.38
N VAL A 119 -8.19 -2.00 -5.13
CA VAL A 119 -7.02 -1.37 -5.77
C VAL A 119 -7.07 0.13 -5.51
N LEU A 120 -5.91 0.77 -5.36
CA LEU A 120 -5.80 2.22 -5.40
C LEU A 120 -5.40 2.66 -6.81
N LEU A 121 -6.19 3.56 -7.38
CA LEU A 121 -5.79 4.34 -8.56
C LEU A 121 -4.91 5.49 -8.10
N ILE A 122 -3.73 5.65 -8.70
CA ILE A 122 -2.81 6.75 -8.46
C ILE A 122 -2.79 7.63 -9.70
N TYR A 123 -3.23 8.89 -9.59
CA TYR A 123 -3.46 9.74 -10.75
C TYR A 123 -3.31 11.24 -10.46
N ARG A 124 -3.35 12.05 -11.51
CA ARG A 124 -3.64 13.49 -11.43
C ARG A 124 -4.80 13.82 -12.37
N ASP A 125 -5.58 14.83 -12.02
CA ASP A 125 -6.66 15.27 -12.90
C ASP A 125 -6.10 15.78 -14.25
N PRO A 126 -6.84 15.54 -15.36
CA PRO A 126 -8.22 15.04 -15.43
C PRO A 126 -8.37 13.52 -15.57
N VAL A 127 -7.33 12.72 -15.35
CA VAL A 127 -7.26 11.28 -15.73
C VAL A 127 -8.38 10.43 -15.12
N LYS A 128 -8.86 10.76 -13.91
CA LYS A 128 -9.94 10.00 -13.26
C LYS A 128 -11.25 10.06 -14.03
N ALA A 129 -11.57 11.20 -14.64
CA ALA A 129 -12.78 11.32 -15.46
C ALA A 129 -12.70 10.43 -16.72
N GLU A 130 -11.51 10.26 -17.30
CA GLU A 130 -11.31 9.35 -18.43
C GLU A 130 -11.47 7.88 -18.02
N TYR A 131 -10.95 7.51 -16.85
CA TYR A 131 -11.15 6.18 -16.29
C TYR A 131 -12.65 5.88 -16.05
N ASP A 132 -13.37 6.83 -15.46
CA ASP A 132 -14.81 6.69 -15.19
C ASP A 132 -15.62 6.59 -16.48
N ALA A 133 -15.24 7.34 -17.52
CA ALA A 133 -15.88 7.23 -18.83
C ALA A 133 -15.66 5.84 -19.47
N ILE A 134 -14.45 5.27 -19.34
CA ILE A 134 -14.19 3.91 -19.83
C ILE A 134 -15.05 2.88 -19.07
N LYS A 135 -15.18 3.00 -17.74
CA LYS A 135 -16.06 2.14 -16.96
C LYS A 135 -17.52 2.27 -17.39
N ALA A 136 -18.02 3.50 -17.54
CA ALA A 136 -19.40 3.74 -17.97
C ALA A 136 -19.70 3.15 -19.35
N ASP A 137 -18.78 3.31 -20.32
CA ASP A 137 -18.94 2.73 -21.66
C ASP A 137 -18.95 1.19 -21.62
N ARG A 138 -18.08 0.59 -20.80
CA ARG A 138 -18.04 -0.86 -20.56
C ARG A 138 -19.37 -1.34 -19.98
N ASP A 139 -19.88 -0.66 -18.97
CA ASP A 139 -21.14 -1.02 -18.30
C ASP A 139 -22.33 -0.90 -19.26
N ALA A 140 -22.35 0.13 -20.12
CA ALA A 140 -23.35 0.29 -21.17
C ALA A 140 -23.30 -0.85 -22.20
N LEU A 141 -22.10 -1.25 -22.65
CA LEU A 141 -21.93 -2.39 -23.55
C LEU A 141 -22.41 -3.70 -22.93
N ILE A 142 -22.21 -3.90 -21.62
CA ILE A 142 -22.72 -5.07 -20.89
C ILE A 142 -24.26 -5.03 -20.85
N ALA A 143 -24.84 -3.88 -20.48
CA ALA A 143 -26.29 -3.72 -20.40
C ALA A 143 -26.99 -3.97 -21.75
N ASP A 144 -26.34 -3.57 -22.84
CA ASP A 144 -26.82 -3.79 -24.22
C ASP A 144 -26.53 -5.20 -24.76
N GLY A 145 -25.82 -6.06 -24.01
CA GLY A 145 -25.42 -7.40 -24.46
C GLY A 145 -24.39 -7.40 -25.59
N ARG A 146 -23.60 -6.33 -25.71
CA ARG A 146 -22.63 -6.07 -26.80
C ARG A 146 -21.17 -6.14 -26.36
N TYR A 147 -20.90 -6.44 -25.09
CA TYR A 147 -19.54 -6.53 -24.56
C TYR A 147 -18.85 -7.86 -24.93
N ALA A 148 -18.49 -7.99 -26.20
CA ALA A 148 -17.76 -9.13 -26.78
C ALA A 148 -16.78 -8.62 -27.86
N ASP A 149 -15.85 -9.48 -28.31
CA ASP A 149 -14.95 -9.24 -29.45
C ASP A 149 -14.34 -7.83 -29.48
N ASP A 150 -14.53 -7.09 -30.57
CA ASP A 150 -13.97 -5.75 -30.78
C ASP A 150 -14.38 -4.72 -29.71
N PRO A 151 -15.67 -4.59 -29.32
CA PRO A 151 -16.06 -3.74 -28.18
C PRO A 151 -15.31 -4.04 -26.88
N ARG A 152 -15.08 -5.31 -26.58
CA ARG A 152 -14.35 -5.72 -25.36
C ARG A 152 -12.87 -5.36 -25.47
N ALA A 153 -12.25 -5.63 -26.61
CA ALA A 153 -10.87 -5.27 -26.88
C ALA A 153 -10.66 -3.74 -26.89
N ASP A 154 -11.62 -2.94 -27.39
CA ASP A 154 -11.54 -1.47 -27.37
C ASP A 154 -11.47 -0.91 -25.94
N ILE A 155 -12.31 -1.43 -25.02
CA ILE A 155 -12.24 -1.05 -23.60
C ILE A 155 -10.87 -1.37 -23.01
N ALA A 156 -10.33 -2.56 -23.29
CA ALA A 156 -9.00 -2.97 -22.83
C ALA A 156 -7.91 -2.02 -23.39
N ARG A 157 -7.94 -1.70 -24.69
CA ARG A 157 -7.00 -0.76 -25.32
C ARG A 157 -7.06 0.64 -24.71
N ARG A 158 -8.27 1.18 -24.51
CA ARG A 158 -8.47 2.49 -23.87
C ARG A 158 -7.90 2.50 -22.46
N PHE A 159 -8.12 1.44 -21.69
CA PHE A 159 -7.56 1.33 -20.35
C PHE A 159 -6.03 1.19 -20.36
N GLY A 160 -5.47 0.37 -21.24
CA GLY A 160 -4.01 0.22 -21.40
C GLY A 160 -3.32 1.53 -21.78
N ARG A 161 -3.90 2.32 -22.69
CA ARG A 161 -3.42 3.67 -23.02
C ARG A 161 -3.46 4.62 -21.82
N LEU A 162 -4.49 4.49 -20.97
CA LEU A 162 -4.59 5.28 -19.74
C LEU A 162 -3.49 4.90 -18.74
N LEU A 163 -3.06 3.64 -18.72
CA LEU A 163 -1.91 3.14 -17.95
C LEU A 163 -0.55 3.45 -18.61
N SER A 164 -0.56 4.14 -19.75
CA SER A 164 0.63 4.50 -20.54
C SER A 164 1.39 3.29 -21.09
N TYR A 165 0.71 2.19 -21.37
CA TYR A 165 1.29 1.07 -22.13
C TYR A 165 1.47 1.45 -23.61
N SER A 166 2.47 0.87 -24.27
CA SER A 166 2.61 1.02 -25.72
C SER A 166 1.51 0.24 -26.45
N GLU A 167 1.14 0.67 -27.65
CA GLU A 167 0.16 -0.05 -28.47
C GLU A 167 0.59 -1.51 -28.71
N GLU A 168 1.89 -1.75 -28.95
CA GLU A 168 2.44 -3.10 -29.12
C GLU A 168 2.19 -3.98 -27.88
N GLU A 169 2.48 -3.47 -26.68
CA GLU A 169 2.29 -4.25 -25.45
C GLU A 169 0.81 -4.43 -25.12
N ILE A 170 -0.04 -3.46 -25.43
CA ILE A 170 -1.49 -3.59 -25.30
C ILE A 170 -1.98 -4.76 -26.16
N GLU A 171 -1.65 -4.76 -27.46
CA GLU A 171 -2.09 -5.84 -28.36
C GLU A 171 -1.53 -7.20 -27.94
N ARG A 172 -0.27 -7.24 -27.46
CA ARG A 172 0.35 -8.45 -26.94
C ARG A 172 -0.38 -9.00 -25.70
N LEU A 173 -0.83 -8.13 -24.81
CA LEU A 173 -1.48 -8.51 -23.55
C LEU A 173 -2.95 -8.94 -23.73
N ILE A 174 -3.65 -8.40 -24.73
CA ILE A 174 -5.07 -8.74 -25.00
C ILE A 174 -5.22 -9.84 -26.06
N ALA A 175 -4.13 -10.29 -26.68
CA ALA A 175 -4.14 -11.42 -27.60
C ALA A 175 -4.56 -12.71 -26.86
N PRO A 176 -5.31 -13.61 -27.53
CA PRO A 176 -5.84 -14.85 -26.94
C PRO A 176 -4.78 -15.91 -26.64
#